data_AF-A0ABD7YZJ9-F1
#
_entry.id   AF-A0ABD7YZJ9-F1
#
_cell.length_a   1.000
_cell.length_b   1.000
_cell.length_c   1.000
_cell.angle_alpha   90.00
_cell.angle_beta   90.00
_cell.angle_gamma   90.00
#
_symmetry.space_group_name_H-M   'P 1'
#
loop_
_entity.id
_entity.type
_entity.pdbx_description
1 polymer ?
#
loop_
_entity_poly.entity_id
_entity_poly.type
_entity_poly.pdbx_seq_one_letter_code
_entity_poly.pdbx_strand_id
1 'polypeptide(L)'
;MMKKIGLLSIILLLNGCMTLKGDYRLVALDENGNDLAPKVQMLAQGTGIYRSKIVLCKAFPKATVRIYDTRTNEELKGKSPRKCR
;
A
#
# COMPACT_ATOMS: atom_id res chain seq x y z
N MET A 1 39.86 -41.11 4.28
CA MET A 1 40.09 -40.32 5.51
C MET A 1 39.37 -38.98 5.37
N MET A 2 38.30 -38.80 6.15
CA MET A 2 37.61 -37.58 6.62
C MET A 2 37.88 -36.24 5.88
N LYS A 3 36.87 -35.66 5.18
CA LYS A 3 35.79 -34.79 5.68
C LYS A 3 36.24 -33.33 5.89
N LYS A 4 35.88 -32.44 4.96
CA LYS A 4 35.44 -31.05 5.25
C LYS A 4 34.40 -30.60 4.22
N ILE A 5 33.17 -31.04 4.48
CA ILE A 5 31.95 -30.38 4.02
C ILE A 5 31.79 -29.10 4.84
N GLY A 6 31.41 -28.00 4.21
CA GLY A 6 30.90 -26.79 4.89
C GLY A 6 31.45 -25.54 4.21
N LEU A 7 30.65 -24.57 3.77
CA LEU A 7 29.28 -24.24 4.15
C LEU A 7 28.68 -23.45 2.98
N LEU A 8 27.70 -24.03 2.28
CA LEU A 8 26.97 -23.36 1.22
C LEU A 8 26.00 -22.37 1.89
N SER A 9 26.38 -21.09 1.95
CA SER A 9 25.50 -20.02 2.43
C SER A 9 24.33 -19.83 1.45
N ILE A 10 23.28 -20.62 1.64
CA ILE A 10 21.95 -20.39 1.07
C ILE A 10 21.36 -19.21 1.83
N ILE A 11 21.59 -18.00 1.31
CA ILE A 11 20.81 -16.82 1.69
C ILE A 11 19.43 -17.04 1.06
N LEU A 12 18.55 -17.68 1.81
CA LEU A 12 17.14 -17.82 1.47
C LEU A 12 16.53 -16.41 1.57
N LEU A 13 16.56 -15.66 0.46
CA LEU A 13 15.74 -14.48 0.28
C LEU A 13 14.28 -14.96 0.26
N LEU A 14 13.71 -15.11 1.47
CA LEU A 14 12.28 -15.15 1.70
C LEU A 14 11.74 -13.79 1.26
N ASN A 15 11.54 -13.64 -0.05
CA ASN A 15 10.63 -12.65 -0.59
C ASN A 15 9.24 -13.08 -0.14
N GLY A 16 8.92 -12.73 1.11
CA GLY A 16 7.61 -12.95 1.68
C GLY A 16 6.60 -12.42 0.68
N CYS A 17 5.73 -13.32 0.22
CA CYS A 17 4.65 -12.94 -0.67
C CYS A 17 3.77 -11.96 0.13
N MET A 18 3.99 -10.65 -0.05
CA MET A 18 3.15 -9.60 0.53
C MET A 18 1.81 -9.63 -0.20
N THR A 19 1.03 -10.67 0.06
CA THR A 19 -0.38 -10.64 -0.27
C THR A 19 -0.97 -9.57 0.63
N LEU A 20 -1.48 -8.50 0.01
CA LEU A 20 -2.23 -7.43 0.67
C LEU A 20 -3.53 -8.02 1.22
N LYS A 21 -3.43 -8.75 2.33
CA LYS A 21 -4.54 -9.34 3.07
C LYS A 21 -4.98 -8.32 4.12
N GLY A 22 -6.03 -7.56 3.80
CA GLY A 22 -6.56 -6.56 4.71
C GLY A 22 -7.51 -5.61 4.00
N ASP A 23 -8.38 -5.00 4.79
CA ASP A 23 -9.25 -3.90 4.36
C ASP A 23 -8.50 -2.58 4.51
N TYR A 24 -8.30 -1.88 3.39
CA TYR A 24 -7.60 -0.61 3.36
C TYR A 24 -8.55 0.52 3.01
N ARG A 25 -8.50 1.58 3.81
CA ARG A 25 -9.18 2.84 3.54
C ARG A 25 -8.29 3.74 2.72
N LEU A 26 -8.82 4.26 1.61
CA LEU A 26 -8.17 5.25 0.78
C LEU A 26 -8.81 6.62 1.02
N VAL A 27 -7.97 7.64 1.18
CA VAL A 27 -8.40 9.04 1.28
C VAL A 27 -7.67 9.87 0.23
N ALA A 28 -8.34 10.86 -0.34
CA ALA A 28 -7.75 11.82 -1.27
C ALA A 28 -7.62 13.16 -0.55
N LEU A 29 -6.40 13.62 -0.36
CA LEU A 29 -6.11 14.86 0.35
C LEU A 29 -5.74 15.99 -0.61
N ASP A 30 -6.15 17.21 -0.32
CA ASP A 30 -5.65 18.42 -1.00
C ASP A 30 -4.20 18.76 -0.55
N GLU A 31 -3.68 19.89 -1.02
CA GLU A 31 -2.32 20.35 -0.66
C GLU A 31 -2.20 20.82 0.80
N ASN A 32 -3.32 21.12 1.45
CA ASN A 32 -3.41 21.49 2.86
C ASN A 32 -3.64 20.27 3.77
N GLY A 33 -3.83 19.08 3.19
CA GLY A 33 -4.12 17.84 3.92
C GLY A 33 -5.60 17.61 4.22
N ASN A 34 -6.52 18.40 3.65
CA ASN A 34 -7.96 18.21 3.83
C ASN A 34 -8.47 17.05 2.98
N ASP A 35 -9.35 16.23 3.55
CA ASP A 35 -10.05 15.18 2.79
C ASP A 35 -10.99 15.82 1.77
N LEU A 36 -10.81 15.46 0.50
CA LEU A 36 -11.60 15.94 -0.63
C LEU A 36 -12.94 15.19 -0.77
N ALA A 37 -13.10 14.05 -0.09
CA ALA A 37 -14.31 13.25 -0.12
C ALA A 37 -14.68 12.70 1.28
N PRO A 38 -14.87 13.55 2.30
CA PRO A 38 -15.00 13.13 3.70
C PRO A 38 -16.26 12.30 3.99
N LYS A 39 -17.27 12.35 3.11
CA LYS A 39 -18.51 11.56 3.20
C LYS A 39 -18.41 10.20 2.47
N VAL A 40 -17.31 9.95 1.76
CA VAL A 40 -17.11 8.75 0.96
C VAL A 40 -16.07 7.89 1.64
N GLN A 41 -16.47 6.70 2.08
CA GLN A 41 -15.54 5.70 2.58
C GLN A 41 -15.12 4.78 1.44
N MET A 42 -13.93 5.03 0.89
CA MET A 42 -13.37 4.16 -0.14
C MET A 42 -12.54 3.05 0.53
N LEU A 43 -13.06 1.82 0.49
CA LEU A 43 -12.38 0.63 0.95
C LEU A 43 -11.89 -0.20 -0.24
N ALA A 44 -10.70 -0.80 -0.10
CA ALA A 44 -10.19 -1.74 -1.08
C ALA A 44 -9.30 -2.80 -0.44
N GLN A 45 -9.24 -3.96 -1.08
CA GLN A 45 -8.38 -5.08 -0.70
C GLN A 45 -7.50 -5.47 -1.89
N GLY A 46 -6.36 -6.11 -1.62
CA GLY A 46 -5.56 -6.74 -2.67
C GLY A 46 -5.18 -5.82 -3.83
N THR A 47 -5.46 -6.27 -5.05
CA THR A 47 -5.23 -5.50 -6.28
C THR A 47 -6.23 -4.35 -6.48
N GLY A 48 -7.35 -4.37 -5.76
CA GLY A 48 -8.35 -3.30 -5.75
C GLY A 48 -7.77 -1.96 -5.34
N ILE A 49 -6.78 -1.95 -4.44
CA ILE A 49 -6.08 -0.73 -4.00
C ILE A 49 -5.54 0.05 -5.20
N TYR A 50 -4.93 -0.62 -6.18
CA TYR A 50 -4.37 0.06 -7.36
C TYR A 50 -5.46 0.67 -8.23
N ARG A 51 -6.60 -0.03 -8.40
CA ARG A 51 -7.75 0.49 -9.15
C ARG A 51 -8.35 1.71 -8.44
N SER A 52 -8.54 1.62 -7.13
CA SER A 52 -9.05 2.73 -6.31
C SER A 52 -8.14 3.97 -6.38
N LYS A 53 -6.81 3.79 -6.37
CA LYS A 53 -5.85 4.90 -6.59
C LYS A 53 -6.03 5.56 -7.96
N ILE A 54 -6.31 4.79 -9.02
CA ILE A 54 -6.55 5.33 -10.36
C ILE A 54 -7.86 6.12 -10.38
N VAL A 55 -8.93 5.55 -9.81
CA VAL A 55 -10.25 6.20 -9.72
C VAL A 55 -10.15 7.52 -8.95
N LEU A 56 -9.52 7.51 -7.77
CA LEU A 56 -9.33 8.73 -6.97
C LEU A 56 -8.52 9.79 -7.73
N CYS A 57 -7.46 9.41 -8.45
CA CYS A 57 -6.71 10.41 -9.23
C CYS A 57 -7.46 10.91 -10.46
N LYS A 58 -8.37 10.12 -11.05
CA LYS A 58 -9.25 10.63 -12.11
C LYS A 58 -10.28 11.62 -11.56
N ALA A 59 -10.81 11.36 -10.37
CA ALA A 59 -11.76 12.26 -9.71
C ALA A 59 -11.08 13.53 -9.16
N PHE A 60 -9.87 13.39 -8.63
CA PHE A 60 -9.10 14.46 -7.99
C PHE A 60 -7.65 14.51 -8.52
N PRO A 61 -7.42 15.16 -9.68
CA PRO A 61 -6.12 15.12 -10.36
C PRO A 61 -4.94 15.70 -9.57
N LYS A 62 -5.21 16.62 -8.64
CA LYS A 62 -4.18 17.28 -7.81
C LYS A 62 -4.04 16.68 -6.41
N ALA A 63 -4.81 15.63 -6.08
CA ALA A 63 -4.84 15.08 -4.74
C ALA A 63 -3.57 14.29 -4.39
N THR A 64 -3.32 14.14 -3.09
CA THR A 64 -2.43 13.12 -2.54
C THR A 64 -3.28 11.99 -1.97
N VAL A 65 -3.21 10.82 -2.59
CA VAL A 65 -3.91 9.63 -2.09
C VAL A 65 -3.09 8.99 -0.98
N ARG A 66 -3.71 8.83 0.20
CA ARG A 66 -3.16 8.08 1.32
C ARG A 66 -3.98 6.83 1.61
N ILE A 67 -3.32 5.78 2.07
CA ILE A 67 -3.92 4.46 2.27
C ILE A 67 -3.62 4.00 3.68
N TYR A 68 -4.65 3.65 4.43
CA TYR A 68 -4.56 3.21 5.82
C TYR A 68 -5.14 1.82 5.96
N ASP A 69 -4.47 0.96 6.73
CA ASP A 69 -5.03 -0.30 7.20
C ASP A 69 -6.18 0.01 8.17
N THR A 70 -7.37 -0.53 7.93
CA THR A 70 -8.54 -0.24 8.76
C THR A 70 -8.48 -0.89 10.15
N ARG A 71 -7.66 -1.93 10.32
CA ARG A 71 -7.49 -2.65 11.58
C ARG A 71 -6.43 -1.98 12.47
N THR A 72 -5.31 -1.56 11.90
CA THR A 72 -4.20 -0.95 12.67
C THR A 72 -4.21 0.58 12.62
N ASN A 73 -4.98 1.19 11.72
CA ASN A 73 -4.90 2.61 11.37
C ASN A 73 -3.52 3.07 10.88
N GLU A 74 -2.62 2.14 10.56
CA GLU A 74 -1.30 2.45 10.04
C GLU A 74 -1.34 2.75 8.55
N GLU A 75 -0.51 3.70 8.11
CA GLU A 75 -0.35 3.97 6.70
C GLU A 75 0.37 2.82 5.98
N LEU A 76 -0.19 2.38 4.86
CA LEU A 76 0.35 1.29 4.07
C LEU A 76 1.64 1.70 3.34
N LYS A 77 2.77 1.42 3.98
CA LYS A 77 4.12 1.71 3.47
C LYS A 77 4.34 1.12 2.07
N GLY A 78 5.04 1.86 1.21
CA GLY A 78 5.34 1.45 -0.16
C GLY A 78 4.17 1.54 -1.16
N LYS A 79 2.94 1.74 -0.69
CA LYS A 79 1.76 2.05 -1.52
C LYS A 79 1.19 3.44 -1.25
N SER A 80 1.55 4.06 -0.13
CA SER A 80 1.14 5.38 0.32
C SER A 80 2.37 6.20 0.79
N PRO A 81 2.38 7.54 0.61
CA PRO A 81 1.42 8.33 -0.17
C PRO A 81 1.65 8.24 -1.69
N ARG A 82 0.66 8.65 -2.50
CA ARG A 82 0.82 8.87 -3.94
C ARG A 82 0.22 10.20 -4.35
N LYS A 83 1.03 11.10 -4.93
CA LYS A 83 0.54 12.30 -5.60
C LYS A 83 -0.08 11.96 -6.96
N CYS A 84 -1.29 12.43 -7.20
CA CYS A 84 -1.96 12.34 -8.50
C CYS A 84 -1.28 13.29 -9.51
N ARG A 85 -1.39 12.96 -10.80
CA ARG A 85 -0.84 13.70 -11.92
C ARG A 85 -1.88 13.73 -13.03
#